data_AF-A0A0P4VXM0-F1
#
_entry.id   AF-A0A0P4VXM0-F1
#
_cell.length_a   1.000
_cell.length_b   1.000
_cell.length_c   1.000
_cell.angle_alpha   90.00
_cell.angle_beta   90.00
_cell.angle_gamma   90.00
#
_symmetry.space_group_name_H-M   'P 1'
#
loop_
_entity.id
_entity.type
_entity.pdbx_description
1 polymer ?
#
loop_
_entity_poly.entity_id
_entity_poly.type
_entity_poly.pdbx_seq_one_letter_code
_entity_poly.pdbx_strand_id
1 'polypeptide(L)'
;MLNQEISDTFVCNVGVKQGENLSSVLFAFYVNDIESKLTEYNCSYVNFGDDFLNMYLKLFVIMYADDTIILCDSEDGMKQALVALNLYCNEWKLKLNCNKTKVVVFSRGRQNLTMNLNLVVKTLK
;
A
#
# COMPACT_ATOMS: atom_id res chain seq x y z
N MET A 1 -18.53 24.58 -7.12
CA MET A 1 -19.86 25.19 -7.31
C MET A 1 -20.88 24.16 -6.85
N LEU A 2 -21.47 24.35 -5.67
CA LEU A 2 -22.60 23.57 -5.18
C LEU A 2 -23.75 24.57 -5.12
N ASN A 3 -24.87 24.28 -5.77
CA ASN A 3 -26.04 25.20 -5.84
C ASN A 3 -25.71 26.63 -6.32
N GLN A 4 -24.85 26.76 -7.33
CA GLN A 4 -24.43 28.05 -7.92
C GLN A 4 -23.63 28.99 -6.99
N GLU A 5 -23.27 28.55 -5.78
CA GLU A 5 -22.37 29.31 -4.91
C GLU A 5 -20.93 28.83 -5.04
N ILE A 6 -20.01 29.78 -4.98
CA ILE A 6 -18.56 29.57 -4.94
C ILE A 6 -18.17 29.43 -3.47
N SER A 7 -17.46 28.36 -3.11
CA SER A 7 -16.95 28.21 -1.76
C SER A 7 -15.88 29.26 -1.48
N ASP A 8 -15.77 29.69 -0.23
CA ASP A 8 -14.67 30.54 0.22
C ASP A 8 -13.30 29.89 -0.08
N THR A 9 -12.29 30.75 -0.22
CA THR A 9 -10.92 30.29 -0.38
C THR A 9 -10.43 29.63 0.90
N PHE A 10 -9.69 28.54 0.75
CA PHE A 10 -9.04 27.86 1.86
C PHE A 10 -7.58 27.60 1.52
N VAL A 11 -6.74 27.59 2.55
CA VAL A 11 -5.32 27.30 2.39
C VAL A 11 -5.12 25.78 2.34
N CYS A 12 -4.43 25.30 1.32
CA CYS A 12 -4.07 23.89 1.17
C CYS A 12 -2.55 23.74 1.34
N ASN A 13 -2.11 23.32 2.52
CA ASN A 13 -0.69 23.18 2.87
C ASN A 13 -0.14 21.76 2.63
N VAL A 14 -1.02 20.76 2.51
CA VAL A 14 -0.65 19.35 2.40
C VAL A 14 -1.51 18.70 1.33
N GLY A 15 -0.86 17.88 0.49
CA GLY A 15 -1.50 17.15 -0.59
C GLY A 15 -1.42 17.84 -1.94
N VAL A 16 -1.87 17.11 -2.95
CA VAL A 16 -1.93 17.58 -4.34
C VAL A 16 -3.36 17.99 -4.70
N LYS A 17 -3.53 18.92 -5.63
CA LYS A 17 -4.86 19.41 -6.02
C LYS A 17 -5.61 18.36 -6.84
N GLN A 18 -6.84 18.03 -6.45
CA GLN A 18 -7.68 17.13 -7.22
C GLN A 18 -8.10 17.78 -8.55
N GLY A 19 -8.07 17.02 -9.64
CA GLY A 19 -8.42 17.50 -10.98
C GLY A 19 -7.30 18.21 -11.75
N GLU A 20 -6.14 18.42 -11.12
CA GLU A 20 -4.94 18.92 -11.81
C GLU A 20 -4.18 17.74 -12.45
N ASN A 21 -3.80 17.88 -13.73
CA ASN A 21 -3.12 16.80 -14.47
C ASN A 21 -1.78 16.37 -13.86
N LEU A 22 -1.06 17.31 -13.23
CA LEU A 22 0.25 17.04 -12.65
C LEU A 22 0.17 16.30 -11.31
N SER A 23 -0.96 16.39 -10.61
CA SER A 23 -1.14 15.82 -9.27
C SER A 23 -0.93 14.31 -9.25
N SER A 24 -1.40 13.60 -10.28
CA SER A 24 -1.24 12.14 -10.38
C SER A 24 0.23 11.73 -10.47
N VAL A 25 1.03 12.47 -11.25
CA VAL A 25 2.47 12.19 -11.42
C VAL A 25 3.25 12.53 -10.16
N LEU A 26 2.93 13.66 -9.51
CA LEU A 26 3.55 14.04 -8.24
C LEU A 26 3.25 13.02 -7.13
N PHE A 27 2.02 12.51 -7.08
CA PHE A 27 1.65 11.45 -6.14
C PHE A 27 2.42 10.16 -6.44
N ALA A 28 2.54 9.75 -7.70
CA ALA A 28 3.31 8.57 -8.08
C ALA A 28 4.78 8.68 -7.65
N PHE A 29 5.42 9.84 -7.84
CA PHE A 29 6.78 10.06 -7.35
C PHE A 29 6.88 10.03 -5.82
N TYR A 30 5.86 10.54 -5.14
CA TYR A 30 5.82 10.57 -3.68
C TYR A 30 5.81 9.18 -3.05
N VAL A 31 5.15 8.20 -3.68
CA VAL A 31 5.01 6.82 -3.15
C VAL A 31 6.01 5.82 -3.75
N ASN A 32 6.87 6.27 -4.66
CA ASN A 32 7.69 5.39 -5.50
C ASN A 32 8.74 4.58 -4.73
N ASP A 33 9.11 5.00 -3.53
CA ASP A 33 10.13 4.36 -2.70
C ASP A 33 9.59 3.27 -1.76
N ILE A 34 8.27 3.00 -1.80
CA ILE A 34 7.64 1.97 -0.96
C ILE A 34 8.26 0.58 -1.17
N GLU A 35 8.64 0.24 -2.40
CA GLU A 35 9.29 -1.04 -2.73
C GLU A 35 10.63 -1.20 -1.99
N SER A 36 11.43 -0.14 -1.95
CA SER A 36 12.69 -0.11 -1.23
C SER A 36 12.47 -0.37 0.26
N LYS A 37 11.41 0.21 0.84
CA LYS A 37 11.05 -0.01 2.25
C LYS A 37 10.63 -1.46 2.51
N LEU A 38 9.82 -2.05 1.64
CA LEU A 38 9.43 -3.45 1.77
C LEU A 38 10.64 -4.40 1.66
N THR A 39 11.58 -4.08 0.77
CA THR A 39 12.82 -4.85 0.57
C THR A 39 13.74 -4.74 1.79
N GLU A 40 13.89 -3.56 2.39
CA GLU A 40 14.69 -3.33 3.62
C GLU A 40 14.22 -4.23 4.78
N TYR A 41 12.92 -4.47 4.88
CA TYR A 41 12.31 -5.30 5.92
C TYR A 41 12.31 -6.80 5.59
N ASN A 42 12.99 -7.21 4.51
CA ASN A 42 13.04 -8.59 4.03
C ASN A 42 11.66 -9.23 3.84
N CYS A 43 10.68 -8.45 3.36
CA CYS A 43 9.35 -8.97 3.08
C CYS A 43 9.43 -10.07 2.01
N SER A 44 8.59 -11.10 2.11
CA SER A 44 8.49 -12.11 1.06
C SER A 44 7.87 -11.54 -0.22
N TYR A 45 8.27 -12.06 -1.37
CA TYR A 45 7.68 -11.78 -2.68
C TYR A 45 6.94 -13.00 -3.22
N VAL A 46 6.21 -12.83 -4.33
CA VAL A 46 5.53 -13.95 -5.00
C VAL A 46 6.54 -14.97 -5.51
N ASN A 47 6.34 -16.23 -5.14
CA ASN A 47 7.03 -17.36 -5.77
C ASN A 47 6.18 -17.89 -6.94
N PHE A 48 6.70 -17.79 -8.16
CA PHE A 48 6.01 -18.23 -9.38
C PHE A 48 6.10 -19.75 -9.63
N GLY A 49 6.86 -20.48 -8.82
CA GLY A 49 7.13 -21.92 -9.04
C GLY A 49 8.04 -22.20 -10.25
N ASP A 50 8.67 -21.15 -10.80
CA ASP A 50 9.65 -21.19 -11.88
C ASP A 50 10.89 -20.43 -11.42
N ASP A 51 12.00 -21.15 -11.25
CA ASP A 51 13.26 -20.59 -10.74
C ASP A 51 13.85 -19.53 -11.68
N PHE A 52 13.67 -19.67 -12.99
CA PHE A 52 14.11 -18.68 -13.96
C PHE A 52 13.30 -17.39 -13.78
N LEU A 53 11.97 -17.48 -13.71
CA LEU A 53 11.13 -16.29 -13.53
C LEU A 53 11.37 -15.60 -12.18
N ASN A 54 11.50 -16.36 -11.10
CA ASN A 54 11.81 -15.86 -9.76
C ASN A 54 13.17 -15.13 -9.68
N MET A 55 14.12 -15.50 -10.55
CA MET A 55 15.42 -14.83 -10.64
C MET A 55 15.32 -13.42 -11.25
N TYR A 56 14.44 -13.22 -12.23
CA TYR A 56 14.30 -11.94 -12.94
C TYR A 56 13.22 -11.03 -12.36
N LEU A 57 12.20 -11.60 -11.71
CA LEU A 57 11.05 -10.85 -11.21
C LEU A 57 10.78 -11.19 -9.75
N LYS A 58 11.03 -10.21 -8.87
CA LYS A 58 10.60 -10.25 -7.47
C LYS A 58 9.42 -9.30 -7.31
N LEU A 59 8.21 -9.86 -7.34
CA LEU A 59 6.99 -9.06 -7.25
C LEU A 59 6.54 -8.90 -5.79
N PHE A 60 6.71 -7.70 -5.25
CA PHE A 60 6.30 -7.34 -3.88
C PHE A 60 5.01 -6.52 -3.85
N VAL A 61 4.92 -5.54 -4.74
CA VAL A 61 3.91 -4.48 -4.68
C VAL A 61 3.44 -4.12 -6.08
N ILE A 62 2.15 -3.82 -6.20
CA ILE A 62 1.53 -3.26 -7.40
C ILE A 62 0.80 -2.00 -6.95
N MET A 63 1.11 -0.86 -7.55
CA MET A 63 0.49 0.43 -7.23
C MET A 63 -0.29 0.96 -8.42
N TYR A 64 -1.46 1.51 -8.14
CA TYR A 64 -2.25 2.26 -9.11
C TYR A 64 -2.94 3.43 -8.40
N ALA A 65 -2.42 4.64 -8.61
CA ALA A 65 -2.83 5.81 -7.82
C ALA A 65 -2.79 5.49 -6.31
N ASP A 66 -3.88 5.75 -5.58
CA ASP A 66 -3.98 5.46 -4.14
C ASP A 66 -4.22 3.97 -3.81
N ASP A 67 -4.61 3.16 -4.79
CA ASP A 67 -4.80 1.72 -4.60
C ASP A 67 -3.45 0.99 -4.67
N THR A 68 -3.14 0.21 -3.62
CA THR A 68 -1.89 -0.55 -3.51
C THR A 68 -2.19 -2.00 -3.12
N ILE A 69 -1.58 -2.93 -3.85
CA ILE A 69 -1.61 -4.36 -3.56
C ILE A 69 -0.21 -4.78 -3.11
N ILE A 70 -0.14 -5.42 -1.95
CA ILE A 70 1.08 -6.07 -1.44
C ILE A 70 0.89 -7.57 -1.54
N LEU A 71 1.90 -8.26 -2.08
CA LEU A 71 1.87 -9.70 -2.33
C LEU A 71 2.96 -10.40 -1.54
N CYS A 72 2.60 -11.51 -0.90
CA CYS A 72 3.48 -12.34 -0.08
C CYS A 72 3.12 -13.82 -0.29
N ASP A 73 4.11 -14.70 -0.21
CA ASP A 73 3.91 -16.15 -0.33
C ASP A 73 3.65 -16.85 1.02
N SER A 74 3.77 -16.11 2.13
CA SER A 74 3.65 -16.63 3.49
C SER A 74 2.91 -15.65 4.42
N GLU A 75 2.30 -16.19 5.48
CA GLU A 75 1.63 -15.39 6.52
C GLU A 75 2.62 -14.49 7.26
N ASP A 76 3.81 -15.01 7.58
CA ASP A 76 4.84 -14.24 8.29
C ASP A 76 5.39 -13.11 7.42
N GLY A 77 5.58 -13.36 6.13
CA GLY A 77 5.94 -12.32 5.16
C GLY A 77 4.87 -11.23 5.06
N MET A 78 3.58 -11.59 5.06
CA MET A 78 2.49 -10.62 5.09
C MET A 78 2.49 -9.79 6.38
N LYS A 79 2.71 -10.40 7.55
CA LYS A 79 2.83 -9.66 8.82
C LYS A 79 3.98 -8.65 8.79
N GLN A 80 5.14 -9.04 8.27
CA GLN A 80 6.29 -8.16 8.10
C GLN A 80 5.99 -7.01 7.14
N ALA A 81 5.34 -7.32 6.01
CA ALA A 81 4.96 -6.31 5.04
C ALA A 81 3.97 -5.28 5.60
N LEU A 82 3.02 -5.71 6.44
CA LEU A 82 2.12 -4.80 7.15
C LEU A 82 2.83 -3.88 8.15
N VAL A 83 3.85 -4.41 8.86
CA VAL A 83 4.69 -3.59 9.75
C VAL A 83 5.49 -2.57 8.96
N ALA A 84 6.14 -3.00 7.87
CA ALA A 84 6.91 -2.13 6.98
C ALA A 84 6.04 -1.03 6.37
N LEU A 85 4.83 -1.39 5.89
CA LEU A 85 3.85 -0.44 5.37
C LEU A 85 3.43 0.59 6.43
N ASN A 86 3.16 0.14 7.66
CA ASN A 86 2.80 1.06 8.74
C ASN A 86 3.94 2.03 9.07
N LEU A 87 5.20 1.56 9.08
CA LEU A 87 6.35 2.43 9.29
C LEU A 87 6.54 3.42 8.14
N TYR A 88 6.40 2.96 6.90
CA TYR A 88 6.41 3.79 5.69
C TYR A 88 5.36 4.89 5.78
N CYS A 89 4.10 4.54 6.09
CA CYS A 89 3.03 5.52 6.21
C CYS A 89 3.30 6.56 7.30
N ASN A 90 3.90 6.16 8.43
CA ASN A 90 4.22 7.09 9.52
C ASN A 90 5.38 8.05 9.17
N GLU A 91 6.36 7.57 8.42
CA GLU A 91 7.49 8.33 7.89
C GLU A 91 7.00 9.37 6.87
N TRP A 92 6.24 8.92 5.88
CA TRP A 92 5.68 9.74 4.79
C TRP A 92 4.35 10.42 5.15
N LYS A 93 3.93 10.43 6.41
CA LYS A 93 2.67 11.07 6.87
C LYS A 93 1.43 10.66 6.05
N LEU A 94 1.43 9.45 5.51
CA LEU A 94 0.30 8.84 4.82
C LEU A 94 -0.64 8.19 5.84
N LYS A 95 -1.94 8.18 5.52
CA LYS A 95 -2.96 7.55 6.36
C LYS A 95 -3.58 6.37 5.62
N LEU A 96 -3.36 5.17 6.15
CA LEU A 96 -3.99 3.96 5.64
C LEU A 96 -5.49 3.93 5.99
N ASN A 97 -6.33 3.63 4.99
CA ASN A 97 -7.76 3.42 5.22
C ASN A 97 -8.04 1.96 5.60
N CYS A 98 -7.95 1.66 6.90
CA CYS A 98 -8.15 0.31 7.45
C CYS A 98 -9.52 -0.31 7.09
N ASN A 99 -10.55 0.52 6.85
CA ASN A 99 -11.88 0.01 6.48
C ASN A 99 -11.90 -0.54 5.06
N LYS A 100 -11.12 0.08 4.16
CA LYS A 100 -11.01 -0.31 2.75
C LYS A 100 -9.93 -1.37 2.54
N THR A 101 -8.88 -1.39 3.34
CA THR A 101 -7.82 -2.41 3.26
C THR A 101 -8.36 -3.78 3.65
N LYS A 102 -8.13 -4.79 2.82
CA LYS A 102 -8.51 -6.19 3.04
C LYS A 102 -7.32 -7.09 2.79
N VAL A 103 -7.23 -8.18 3.55
CA VAL A 103 -6.27 -9.26 3.29
C VAL A 103 -7.03 -10.44 2.70
N VAL A 104 -6.50 -10.96 1.59
CA VAL A 104 -7.08 -12.08 0.85
C VAL A 104 -6.02 -13.17 0.74
N VAL A 105 -6.42 -14.41 1.01
CA VAL A 105 -5.53 -15.58 0.97
C VAL A 105 -5.93 -16.44 -0.22
N PHE A 106 -4.99 -16.68 -1.12
CA PHE A 106 -5.19 -17.58 -2.27
C PHE A 106 -4.64 -18.97 -1.93
N SER A 107 -5.44 -20.02 -2.16
CA SER A 107 -5.02 -21.41 -1.97
C SER A 107 -5.68 -22.34 -2.99
N ARG A 108 -5.03 -23.48 -3.30
CA ARG A 108 -5.58 -24.50 -4.19
C ARG A 108 -6.64 -25.32 -3.44
N GLY A 109 -7.88 -24.82 -3.43
CA GLY A 109 -9.03 -25.45 -2.79
C GLY A 109 -9.56 -24.70 -1.58
N ARG A 110 -10.68 -25.16 -1.01
CA ARG A 110 -11.29 -24.52 0.16
C ARG A 110 -10.54 -24.94 1.42
N GLN A 111 -9.63 -24.09 1.89
CA GLN A 111 -8.95 -24.27 3.17
C GLN A 111 -9.54 -23.31 4.21
N ASN A 112 -9.87 -23.83 5.40
CA ASN A 112 -10.24 -22.99 6.55
C ASN A 112 -8.97 -22.39 7.17
N LEU A 113 -8.35 -21.44 6.46
CA LEU A 113 -7.18 -20.71 6.93
C LEU A 113 -7.64 -19.58 7.85
N THR A 114 -7.20 -19.60 9.09
CA THR A 114 -7.37 -18.48 10.03
C THR A 114 -6.02 -17.79 10.16
N MET A 115 -5.85 -16.64 9.51
CA MET A 115 -4.65 -15.83 9.67
C MET A 115 -4.82 -14.87 10.84
N ASN A 116 -3.81 -14.77 11.70
CA ASN A 116 -3.85 -13.86 12.86
C ASN A 116 -3.09 -12.58 12.51
N LEU A 117 -3.77 -11.69 11.77
CA LEU A 117 -3.20 -10.45 11.27
C LEU A 117 -3.70 -9.27 12.10
N ASN A 118 -2.84 -8.72 12.95
CA ASN A 118 -3.12 -7.50 13.69
C ASN A 118 -2.63 -6.29 12.90
N LEU A 119 -3.53 -5.60 12.19
CA LEU A 119 -3.28 -4.27 11.64
C LEU A 119 -3.30 -3.24 12.77
N VAL A 120 -2.19 -3.08 13.48
CA VAL A 120 -2.05 -2.04 14.51
C VAL A 120 -1.60 -0.74 13.85
N VAL A 121 -2.55 0.01 13.30
CA VAL A 121 -2.29 1.39 12.87
C VAL A 121 -2.38 2.28 14.11
N LYS A 122 -1.23 2.64 14.69
CA LYS A 122 -1.19 3.65 15.76
C LYS A 122 -1.70 4.96 15.17
N THR A 123 -2.90 5.36 15.57
CA THR A 123 -3.45 6.66 15.21
C THR A 123 -2.59 7.73 15.87
N LEU A 124 -1.86 8.52 15.09
CA LEU A 124 -1.28 9.77 15.55
C LEU A 124 -2.45 10.68 15.96
N LYS A 125 -2.54 10.97 17.25
CA LYS A 125 -3.36 12.08 17.78
C LYS A 125 -2.70 13.40 17.42
#